data_AF-A0A950ZG15-F1
#
_entry.id   AF-A0A950ZG15-F1
#
_cell.length_a   1.000
_cell.length_b   1.000
_cell.length_c   1.000
_cell.angle_alpha   90.00
_cell.angle_beta   90.00
_cell.angle_gamma   90.00
#
_symmetry.space_group_name_H-M   'P 1'
#
loop_
_entity.id
_entity.type
_entity.pdbx_description
1 polymer ?
#
loop_
_entity_poly.entity_id
_entity_poly.type
_entity_poly.pdbx_seq_one_letter_code
_entity_poly.pdbx_strand_id
1 'polypeptide(L)'
;MRIDSVTRLRFVHRKRRSFGLCCYRIKNQPERLRDRDRRSVYMPKLRALAVLATLVLSLTAAASSLITSISPTAGPAQGGTVVTIHGSGFSTHCIICPPIQDPTVFFGDVMASHVEFVDSTTVIAVTPPHLPGTVTVSVWQNNGADPDDLVLENAFTYTDPFEDAFDPILFPIYARPTPGRFGSEFVTVVRVAAKETPVRLWGYDTSCSIIDPPAYPDIPLIVGEETRLVPDCNESVGRLFYVEKGKSGDLAANLRVMDVSREALDQGTEIPVVHHSQFDDQRIVLLGVPIDPRFRNTLRIYGLSNAFDHVNVTVNNEIFQVPLHPPTDRYTPAYGVFEDFPLPAALPSGQNTVSVKVEVPHLGAVQPSMPIWAFVSVTNNETQHITTITPN
;
A
#
# COMPACT_ATOMS: atom_id res chain seq x y z
N MET A 1 32.25 -35.71 -53.39
CA MET A 1 33.56 -35.32 -52.82
C MET A 1 33.29 -35.04 -51.34
N ARG A 2 33.41 -36.08 -50.49
CA ARG A 2 34.41 -36.24 -49.39
C ARG A 2 34.54 -35.01 -48.47
N ILE A 3 34.54 -35.10 -47.14
CA ILE A 3 34.32 -36.15 -46.12
C ILE A 3 34.46 -35.43 -44.75
N ASP A 4 33.62 -35.78 -43.77
CA ASP A 4 33.88 -36.03 -42.32
C ASP A 4 34.44 -34.93 -41.37
N SER A 5 34.14 -34.92 -40.06
CA SER A 5 33.24 -35.75 -39.22
C SER A 5 33.08 -35.17 -37.80
N VAL A 6 31.99 -35.59 -37.16
CA VAL A 6 31.52 -35.36 -35.79
C VAL A 6 32.14 -36.38 -34.82
N THR A 7 32.30 -36.08 -33.52
CA THR A 7 32.34 -37.15 -32.48
C THR A 7 31.74 -36.72 -31.13
N ARG A 8 30.94 -37.64 -30.55
CA ARG A 8 30.13 -37.61 -29.32
C ARG A 8 30.86 -38.20 -28.09
N LEU A 9 30.37 -37.78 -26.90
CA LEU A 9 30.18 -38.45 -25.59
C LEU A 9 30.94 -39.75 -25.23
N ARG A 10 31.31 -39.88 -23.92
CA ARG A 10 30.80 -40.94 -23.00
C ARG A 10 31.25 -40.78 -21.53
N PHE A 11 30.30 -41.00 -20.62
CA PHE A 11 30.46 -41.30 -19.18
C PHE A 11 30.68 -42.81 -18.98
N VAL A 12 31.56 -43.25 -18.06
CA VAL A 12 31.53 -44.61 -17.44
C VAL A 12 32.14 -44.61 -16.01
N HIS A 13 31.38 -45.17 -15.07
CA HIS A 13 31.73 -45.65 -13.71
C HIS A 13 32.73 -46.82 -13.68
N ARG A 14 33.63 -46.94 -12.67
CA ARG A 14 33.74 -48.14 -11.77
C ARG A 14 34.92 -48.18 -10.76
N LYS A 15 34.55 -48.52 -9.52
CA LYS A 15 35.05 -49.54 -8.55
C LYS A 15 36.49 -49.55 -7.95
N ARG A 16 36.50 -49.38 -6.61
CA ARG A 16 37.16 -50.15 -5.51
C ARG A 16 38.20 -51.24 -5.86
N ARG A 17 39.30 -51.27 -5.10
CA ARG A 17 39.83 -52.47 -4.39
C ARG A 17 40.84 -52.12 -3.29
N SER A 18 40.84 -52.98 -2.27
CA SER A 18 41.54 -52.93 -0.98
C SER A 18 42.60 -54.05 -0.85
N PHE A 19 43.36 -54.01 0.26
CA PHE A 19 44.17 -55.06 0.92
C PHE A 19 45.69 -55.17 0.63
N GLY A 20 46.46 -55.23 1.73
CA GLY A 20 47.37 -56.36 1.96
C GLY A 20 48.80 -56.05 2.45
N LEU A 21 49.06 -56.34 3.73
CA LEU A 21 50.33 -56.31 4.47
C LEU A 21 51.49 -57.14 3.85
N CYS A 22 52.75 -56.79 4.17
CA CYS A 22 53.68 -57.72 4.84
C CYS A 22 54.90 -57.05 5.50
N CYS A 23 55.45 -57.75 6.49
CA CYS A 23 56.29 -57.34 7.62
C CYS A 23 57.82 -57.47 7.40
N TYR A 24 58.63 -56.86 8.28
CA TYR A 24 59.86 -57.49 8.80
C TYR A 24 60.13 -57.15 10.29
N ARG A 25 60.98 -57.97 10.93
CA ARG A 25 60.81 -58.59 12.25
C ARG A 25 61.92 -58.24 13.28
N ILE A 26 61.48 -57.77 14.45
CA ILE A 26 61.86 -57.99 15.87
C ILE A 26 63.17 -58.76 16.23
N LYS A 27 64.02 -58.20 17.12
CA LYS A 27 64.26 -58.63 18.55
C LYS A 27 65.56 -58.09 19.18
N ASN A 28 65.44 -57.45 20.36
CA ASN A 28 65.94 -57.99 21.64
C ASN A 28 65.43 -57.17 22.85
N GLN A 29 65.06 -57.89 23.92
CA GLN A 29 64.46 -57.45 25.20
C GLN A 29 65.55 -57.19 26.29
N PRO A 30 65.23 -57.14 27.61
CA PRO A 30 64.47 -56.12 28.38
C PRO A 30 65.25 -55.65 29.64
N GLU A 31 64.81 -54.59 30.33
CA GLU A 31 64.97 -54.54 31.79
C GLU A 31 63.97 -53.57 32.46
N ARG A 32 63.44 -54.02 33.60
CA ARG A 32 62.48 -53.32 34.46
C ARG A 32 63.13 -52.10 35.10
N LEU A 33 62.34 -51.09 35.49
CA LEU A 33 62.32 -50.52 36.85
C LEU A 33 61.28 -49.37 37.01
N ARG A 34 60.38 -49.59 37.98
CA ARG A 34 59.72 -48.62 38.88
C ARG A 34 58.67 -47.63 38.34
N ASP A 35 57.44 -48.06 38.60
CA ASP A 35 56.29 -47.29 39.07
C ASP A 35 56.65 -46.10 40.00
N ARG A 36 56.11 -44.92 39.69
CA ARG A 36 55.84 -43.82 40.64
C ARG A 36 54.95 -42.75 40.01
N ASP A 37 53.72 -42.71 40.51
CA ASP A 37 52.86 -41.53 40.75
C ASP A 37 52.95 -40.34 39.77
N ARG A 38 51.91 -40.20 38.93
CA ARG A 38 51.41 -38.88 38.51
C ARG A 38 49.90 -38.80 38.69
N ARG A 39 49.49 -38.61 39.94
CA ARG A 39 48.18 -38.04 40.28
C ARG A 39 48.13 -36.59 39.78
N SER A 40 47.12 -36.32 38.95
CA SER A 40 46.20 -35.18 39.04
C SER A 40 46.79 -33.83 39.51
N VAL A 41 47.24 -32.99 38.57
CA VAL A 41 47.51 -31.55 38.80
C VAL A 41 46.88 -30.64 37.73
N TYR A 42 46.10 -31.18 36.77
CA TYR A 42 45.53 -30.41 35.65
C TYR A 42 44.03 -30.07 35.81
N MET A 43 43.55 -29.86 37.03
CA MET A 43 42.11 -29.67 37.35
C MET A 43 41.72 -28.47 38.24
N PRO A 44 42.51 -27.39 38.42
CA PRO A 44 41.96 -26.13 38.94
C PRO A 44 41.77 -25.03 37.88
N LYS A 45 42.64 -24.92 36.86
CA LYS A 45 42.57 -23.84 35.85
C LYS A 45 41.45 -24.02 34.81
N LEU A 46 41.14 -25.25 34.43
CA LEU A 46 40.05 -25.57 33.49
C LEU A 46 38.66 -25.39 34.12
N ARG A 47 38.53 -25.61 35.43
CA ARG A 47 37.29 -25.32 36.17
C ARG A 47 37.08 -23.83 36.35
N ALA A 48 38.13 -23.06 36.62
CA ALA A 48 38.05 -21.61 36.69
C ALA A 48 37.72 -20.97 35.33
N LEU A 49 38.30 -21.48 34.22
CA LEU A 49 37.96 -21.05 32.85
C LEU A 49 36.57 -21.49 32.41
N ALA A 50 36.10 -22.68 32.80
CA ALA A 50 34.73 -23.12 32.54
C ALA A 50 33.73 -22.34 33.40
N VAL A 51 34.06 -22.00 34.65
CA VAL A 51 33.25 -21.15 35.54
C VAL A 51 33.24 -19.71 35.04
N LEU A 52 34.38 -19.14 34.60
CA LEU A 52 34.40 -17.83 33.94
C LEU A 52 33.64 -17.88 32.62
N ALA A 53 33.78 -18.92 31.80
CA ALA A 53 33.04 -19.06 30.56
C ALA A 53 31.54 -19.21 30.84
N THR A 54 31.10 -19.98 31.84
CA THR A 54 29.68 -20.06 32.24
C THR A 54 29.20 -18.81 32.97
N LEU A 55 30.04 -18.08 33.68
CA LEU A 55 29.72 -16.80 34.32
C LEU A 55 29.60 -15.70 33.26
N VAL A 56 30.40 -15.75 32.20
CA VAL A 56 30.31 -14.90 31.00
C VAL A 56 29.15 -15.35 30.09
N LEU A 57 28.80 -16.65 30.04
CA LEU A 57 27.61 -17.19 29.35
C LEU A 57 26.30 -16.97 30.12
N SER A 58 26.35 -16.73 31.42
CA SER A 58 25.19 -16.38 32.26
C SER A 58 25.05 -14.88 32.49
N LEU A 59 26.09 -14.08 32.20
CA LEU A 59 26.02 -12.62 32.12
C LEU A 59 25.50 -12.11 30.78
N THR A 60 25.33 -12.97 29.77
CA THR A 60 24.35 -12.74 28.72
C THR A 60 22.97 -13.14 29.24
N ALA A 61 22.57 -12.58 30.38
CA ALA A 61 21.16 -12.35 30.62
C ALA A 61 20.74 -11.49 29.44
N ALA A 62 19.96 -12.04 28.51
CA ALA A 62 19.30 -11.24 27.50
C ALA A 62 18.59 -10.11 28.27
N ALA A 63 19.14 -8.90 28.18
CA ALA A 63 18.46 -7.73 28.69
C ALA A 63 17.18 -7.67 27.87
N SER A 64 16.06 -8.08 28.49
CA SER A 64 14.76 -8.08 27.83
C SER A 64 14.53 -6.64 27.35
N SER A 65 14.53 -6.49 26.04
CA SER A 65 14.23 -5.22 25.41
C SER A 65 12.71 -5.09 25.45
N LEU A 66 12.20 -3.99 25.98
CA LEU A 66 10.75 -3.79 26.08
C LEU A 66 10.42 -2.31 26.13
N ILE A 67 9.24 -1.96 25.61
CA ILE A 67 8.68 -0.61 25.74
C ILE A 67 7.75 -0.58 26.96
N THR A 68 8.03 0.31 27.90
CA THR A 68 7.25 0.43 29.16
C THR A 68 6.14 1.45 29.07
N SER A 69 6.38 2.58 28.39
CA SER A 69 5.39 3.66 28.27
C SER A 69 5.71 4.62 27.13
N ILE A 70 4.71 5.39 26.74
CA ILE A 70 4.79 6.50 25.80
C ILE A 70 4.07 7.71 26.40
N SER A 71 4.59 8.92 26.17
CA SER A 71 3.95 10.16 26.60
C SER A 71 4.18 11.30 25.61
N PRO A 72 3.13 12.03 25.18
CA PRO A 72 1.71 11.77 25.41
C PRO A 72 1.23 10.49 24.70
N THR A 73 0.09 9.94 25.14
CA THR A 73 -0.54 8.74 24.55
C THR A 73 -1.58 9.07 23.46
N ALA A 74 -1.73 10.34 23.10
CA ALA A 74 -2.69 10.76 22.08
C ALA A 74 -2.25 12.06 21.40
N GLY A 75 -2.74 12.27 20.17
CA GLY A 75 -2.47 13.46 19.38
C GLY A 75 -3.30 13.54 18.10
N PRO A 76 -3.16 14.64 17.33
CA PRO A 76 -3.89 14.86 16.10
C PRO A 76 -3.55 13.83 15.01
N ALA A 77 -4.53 13.49 14.17
CA ALA A 77 -4.37 12.54 13.05
C ALA A 77 -3.39 13.04 11.98
N GLN A 78 -3.15 14.36 11.93
CA GLN A 78 -2.11 14.97 11.09
C GLN A 78 -0.67 14.69 11.59
N GLY A 79 -0.50 14.08 12.77
CA GLY A 79 0.82 13.82 13.35
C GLY A 79 1.48 15.07 13.93
N GLY A 80 2.81 15.05 14.04
CA GLY A 80 3.60 16.16 14.58
C GLY A 80 3.68 16.20 16.10
N THR A 81 3.14 15.20 16.80
CA THR A 81 3.24 15.12 18.27
C THR A 81 4.61 14.58 18.64
N VAL A 82 5.37 15.35 19.42
CA VAL A 82 6.62 14.87 20.01
C VAL A 82 6.26 13.95 21.17
N VAL A 83 6.63 12.68 21.05
CA VAL A 83 6.44 11.67 22.10
C VAL A 83 7.77 11.24 22.68
N THR A 84 7.76 10.93 23.97
CA THR A 84 8.86 10.26 24.67
C THR A 84 8.46 8.82 24.92
N ILE A 85 9.28 7.88 24.44
CA ILE A 85 9.11 6.44 24.59
C ILE A 85 10.12 5.95 25.61
N HIS A 86 9.63 5.33 26.68
CA HIS A 86 10.46 4.76 27.74
C HIS A 86 10.49 3.25 27.65
N GLY A 87 11.62 2.65 28.00
CA GLY A 87 11.82 1.21 27.90
C GLY A 87 13.20 0.76 28.36
N SER A 88 13.63 -0.36 27.81
CA SER A 88 14.97 -0.90 27.97
C SER A 88 15.45 -1.54 26.67
N GLY A 89 16.76 -1.56 26.46
CA GLY A 89 17.37 -2.24 25.32
C GLY A 89 17.37 -1.44 24.01
N PHE A 90 17.13 -0.13 24.08
CA PHE A 90 17.36 0.75 22.92
C PHE A 90 18.87 0.87 22.64
N SER A 91 19.22 0.93 21.37
CA SER A 91 20.59 0.81 20.89
C SER A 91 20.68 1.36 19.47
N THR A 92 21.81 1.99 19.17
CA THR A 92 22.16 2.43 17.82
C THR A 92 23.14 1.48 17.11
N HIS A 93 23.52 0.40 17.80
CA HIS A 93 24.43 -0.61 17.26
C HIS A 93 23.75 -1.43 16.16
N CYS A 94 24.32 -1.40 14.95
CA CYS A 94 23.90 -2.26 13.86
C CYS A 94 24.90 -3.42 13.67
N ILE A 95 24.42 -4.66 13.69
CA ILE A 95 25.25 -5.86 13.49
C ILE A 95 25.59 -6.06 12.00
N ILE A 96 24.67 -5.73 11.10
CA ILE A 96 24.73 -6.06 9.67
C ILE A 96 24.97 -4.85 8.75
N CYS A 97 25.12 -3.65 9.30
CA CYS A 97 25.24 -2.40 8.56
C CYS A 97 26.15 -1.39 9.30
N PRO A 98 27.45 -1.28 8.96
CA PRO A 98 28.25 -0.12 9.34
C PRO A 98 27.86 1.05 8.42
N PRO A 99 27.38 2.22 8.91
CA PRO A 99 27.60 2.84 10.24
C PRO A 99 26.46 2.69 11.28
N ILE A 100 26.71 3.19 12.50
CA ILE A 100 25.71 3.35 13.59
C ILE A 100 24.43 3.97 13.03
N GLN A 101 23.28 3.39 13.37
CA GLN A 101 21.98 3.84 12.90
C GLN A 101 21.03 3.97 14.09
N ASP A 102 20.31 5.07 14.16
CA ASP A 102 19.25 5.26 15.16
C ASP A 102 18.14 4.22 14.99
N PRO A 103 17.46 3.84 16.08
CA PRO A 103 16.29 2.97 16.00
C PRO A 103 15.20 3.59 15.12
N THR A 104 14.42 2.76 14.45
CA THR A 104 13.24 3.20 13.70
C THR A 104 11.99 3.00 14.55
N VAL A 105 11.14 4.01 14.67
CA VAL A 105 9.87 3.92 15.42
C VAL A 105 8.71 3.85 14.44
N PHE A 106 7.73 2.99 14.71
CA PHE A 106 6.50 2.85 13.94
C PHE A 106 5.27 3.12 14.82
N PHE A 107 4.26 3.76 14.23
CA PHE A 107 2.93 3.98 14.80
C PHE A 107 1.92 3.24 13.94
N GLY A 108 1.51 2.06 14.42
CA GLY A 108 0.84 1.06 13.60
C GLY A 108 1.80 0.56 12.55
N ASP A 109 1.46 0.79 11.30
CA ASP A 109 2.32 0.54 10.16
C ASP A 109 3.11 1.80 9.76
N VAL A 110 2.71 3.02 10.09
CA VAL A 110 3.42 4.21 9.60
C VAL A 110 4.70 4.51 10.37
N MET A 111 5.83 4.66 9.66
CA MET A 111 7.11 5.06 10.23
C MET A 111 7.07 6.51 10.77
N ALA A 112 7.64 6.74 11.96
CA ALA A 112 7.78 8.05 12.57
C ALA A 112 8.53 9.05 11.66
N SER A 113 8.09 10.30 11.68
CA SER A 113 8.66 11.36 10.83
C SER A 113 10.05 11.80 11.27
N HIS A 114 10.34 11.63 12.56
CA HIS A 114 11.64 11.88 13.16
C HIS A 114 11.82 10.97 14.38
N VAL A 115 13.05 10.50 14.60
CA VAL A 115 13.44 9.73 15.77
C VAL A 115 14.78 10.26 16.27
N GLU A 116 14.88 10.45 17.58
CA GLU A 116 16.10 10.81 18.29
C GLU A 116 16.34 9.75 19.38
N PHE A 117 17.47 9.06 19.28
CA PHE A 117 17.94 8.17 20.33
C PHE A 117 18.59 9.01 21.45
N VAL A 118 18.02 8.98 22.65
CA VAL A 118 18.56 9.69 23.80
C VAL A 118 19.52 8.79 24.58
N ASP A 119 19.03 7.63 25.00
CA ASP A 119 19.81 6.62 25.70
C ASP A 119 19.16 5.23 25.60
N SER A 120 19.76 4.21 26.24
CA SER A 120 19.27 2.82 26.18
C SER A 120 17.88 2.58 26.79
N THR A 121 17.28 3.61 27.40
CA THR A 121 15.97 3.59 28.05
C THR A 121 14.99 4.63 27.53
N THR A 122 15.44 5.55 26.66
CA THR A 122 14.64 6.67 26.17
C THR A 122 14.85 6.92 24.68
N VAL A 123 13.76 6.99 23.94
CA VAL A 123 13.70 7.42 22.53
C VAL A 123 12.68 8.53 22.40
N ILE A 124 13.01 9.60 21.70
CA ILE A 124 12.07 10.65 21.32
C ILE A 124 11.66 10.41 19.87
N ALA A 125 10.37 10.50 19.58
CA ALA A 125 9.87 10.35 18.22
C ALA A 125 8.80 11.40 17.92
N VAL A 126 8.63 11.73 16.64
CA VAL A 126 7.55 12.61 16.16
C VAL A 126 6.54 11.78 15.41
N THR A 127 5.29 11.79 15.88
CA THR A 127 4.22 11.00 15.28
C THR A 127 4.03 11.39 13.81
N PRO A 128 3.91 10.41 12.90
CA PRO A 128 3.57 10.69 11.52
C PRO A 128 2.06 10.98 11.40
N PRO A 129 1.62 11.56 10.28
CA PRO A 129 0.21 11.54 9.91
C PRO A 129 -0.29 10.09 9.82
N HIS A 130 -1.45 9.81 10.38
CA HIS A 130 -2.04 8.48 10.43
C HIS A 130 -3.57 8.59 10.47
N LEU A 131 -4.26 7.54 10.03
CA LEU A 131 -5.71 7.46 10.15
C LEU A 131 -6.15 7.51 11.63
N PRO A 132 -7.28 8.15 11.97
CA PRO A 132 -7.79 8.17 13.34
C PRO A 132 -8.01 6.76 13.90
N GLY A 133 -7.66 6.58 15.17
CA GLY A 133 -7.69 5.29 15.83
C GLY A 133 -6.53 5.08 16.79
N THR A 134 -6.64 4.03 17.60
CA THR A 134 -5.57 3.59 18.50
C THR A 134 -4.65 2.63 17.76
N VAL A 135 -3.35 2.87 17.86
CA VAL A 135 -2.31 2.10 17.18
C VAL A 135 -1.29 1.55 18.16
N THR A 136 -0.67 0.45 17.73
CA THR A 136 0.49 -0.16 18.38
C THR A 136 1.74 0.66 18.06
N VAL A 137 2.66 0.80 19.01
CA VAL A 137 3.95 1.47 18.78
C VAL A 137 5.05 0.43 18.86
N SER A 138 5.91 0.39 17.84
CA SER A 138 7.06 -0.52 17.83
C SER A 138 8.36 0.19 17.54
N VAL A 139 9.47 -0.38 18.02
CA VAL A 139 10.82 0.13 17.81
C VAL A 139 11.66 -0.95 17.15
N TRP A 140 12.04 -0.73 15.91
CA TRP A 140 12.89 -1.63 15.15
C TRP A 140 14.36 -1.22 15.25
N GLN A 141 15.23 -2.22 15.45
CA GLN A 141 16.66 -2.03 15.64
C GLN A 141 17.44 -3.10 14.88
N ASN A 142 18.52 -2.73 14.19
CA ASN A 142 19.39 -3.67 13.49
C ASN A 142 20.44 -4.35 14.40
N ASN A 143 20.12 -4.56 15.67
CA ASN A 143 21.02 -5.09 16.69
C ASN A 143 20.84 -6.60 16.95
N GLY A 144 20.06 -7.29 16.12
CA GLY A 144 19.75 -8.71 16.28
C GLY A 144 18.72 -9.04 17.38
N ALA A 145 18.07 -8.02 17.96
CA ALA A 145 16.87 -8.22 18.79
C ALA A 145 15.71 -8.77 17.93
N ASP A 146 14.81 -9.52 18.56
CA ASP A 146 13.58 -9.96 17.90
C ASP A 146 12.71 -8.74 17.57
N PRO A 147 12.25 -8.55 16.32
CA PRO A 147 11.35 -7.45 15.97
C PRO A 147 10.09 -7.38 16.83
N ASP A 148 9.64 -8.52 17.37
CA ASP A 148 8.44 -8.62 18.19
C ASP A 148 8.67 -8.24 19.67
N ASP A 149 9.92 -8.09 20.12
CA ASP A 149 10.25 -7.78 21.52
C ASP A 149 9.97 -6.31 21.90
N LEU A 150 10.00 -5.40 20.93
CA LEU A 150 9.88 -3.96 21.15
C LEU A 150 8.57 -3.41 20.61
N VAL A 151 7.49 -3.91 21.19
CA VAL A 151 6.12 -3.58 20.81
C VAL A 151 5.33 -3.16 22.05
N LEU A 152 4.63 -2.03 21.96
CA LEU A 152 3.63 -1.59 22.93
C LEU A 152 2.27 -1.52 22.23
N GLU A 153 1.41 -2.50 22.52
CA GLU A 153 0.07 -2.58 21.96
C GLU A 153 -0.82 -1.44 22.44
N ASN A 154 -1.63 -0.89 21.53
CA ASN A 154 -2.59 0.18 21.82
C ASN A 154 -1.99 1.42 22.53
N ALA A 155 -0.75 1.77 22.18
CA ALA A 155 0.05 2.75 22.88
C ALA A 155 -0.34 4.22 22.60
N PHE A 156 -0.79 4.51 21.37
CA PHE A 156 -1.04 5.88 20.93
C PHE A 156 -2.39 6.00 20.21
N THR A 157 -3.15 7.05 20.50
CA THR A 157 -4.46 7.31 19.88
C THR A 157 -4.45 8.58 19.05
N TYR A 158 -4.79 8.45 17.76
CA TYR A 158 -5.07 9.58 16.88
C TYR A 158 -6.53 10.02 17.04
N THR A 159 -6.75 11.28 17.44
CA THR A 159 -8.05 11.73 17.99
C THR A 159 -8.94 12.53 17.06
N ASP A 160 -8.40 13.16 16.02
CA ASP A 160 -9.20 14.07 15.18
C ASP A 160 -10.16 13.31 14.26
N PRO A 161 -11.33 13.88 13.92
CA PRO A 161 -12.17 13.35 12.86
C PRO A 161 -11.38 13.20 11.56
N PHE A 162 -11.63 12.11 10.85
CA PHE A 162 -10.90 11.78 9.63
C PHE A 162 -11.02 12.88 8.55
N GLU A 163 -12.20 13.47 8.43
CA GLU A 163 -12.52 14.54 7.48
C GLU A 163 -11.77 15.86 7.74
N ASP A 164 -11.33 16.08 8.98
CA ASP A 164 -10.54 17.26 9.37
C ASP A 164 -9.05 17.07 9.08
N ALA A 165 -8.60 15.82 9.05
CA ALA A 165 -7.19 15.47 8.88
C ALA A 165 -6.79 15.16 7.43
N PHE A 166 -7.75 14.77 6.59
CA PHE A 166 -7.46 14.29 5.23
C PHE A 166 -8.37 14.92 4.17
N ASP A 167 -7.80 15.12 2.98
CA ASP A 167 -8.55 15.49 1.78
C ASP A 167 -8.82 14.26 0.92
N PRO A 168 -10.09 13.96 0.59
CA PRO A 168 -10.44 12.87 -0.32
C PRO A 168 -10.09 13.23 -1.77
N ILE A 169 -9.66 12.22 -2.50
CA ILE A 169 -9.35 12.27 -3.92
C ILE A 169 -9.99 11.06 -4.60
N LEU A 170 -10.94 11.31 -5.48
CA LEU A 170 -11.65 10.27 -6.20
C LEU A 170 -10.93 9.94 -7.51
N PHE A 171 -10.73 8.64 -7.71
CA PHE A 171 -10.32 8.01 -8.95
C PHE A 171 -11.55 7.30 -9.52
N PRO A 172 -12.30 7.92 -10.45
CA PRO A 172 -13.64 7.47 -10.80
C PRO A 172 -13.66 6.08 -11.44
N ILE A 173 -12.63 5.70 -12.19
CA ILE A 173 -12.51 4.35 -12.74
C ILE A 173 -11.22 3.76 -12.19
N TYR A 174 -11.32 2.95 -11.13
CA TYR A 174 -10.19 2.25 -10.50
C TYR A 174 -10.47 0.75 -10.48
N ALA A 175 -10.61 0.17 -11.66
CA ALA A 175 -11.06 -1.21 -11.85
C ALA A 175 -9.97 -2.08 -12.47
N ARG A 176 -10.04 -3.37 -12.16
CA ARG A 176 -9.28 -4.44 -12.82
C ARG A 176 -9.54 -4.47 -14.34
N PRO A 177 -8.67 -5.12 -15.14
CA PRO A 177 -8.96 -5.41 -16.53
C PRO A 177 -10.38 -5.97 -16.71
N THR A 178 -11.19 -5.24 -17.47
CA THR A 178 -12.62 -5.51 -17.61
C THR A 178 -12.94 -5.84 -19.06
N PRO A 179 -13.50 -7.03 -19.35
CA PRO A 179 -13.96 -7.36 -20.69
C PRO A 179 -15.06 -6.41 -21.17
N GLY A 180 -14.89 -5.89 -22.37
CA GLY A 180 -15.89 -5.07 -23.06
C GLY A 180 -16.65 -5.85 -24.14
N ARG A 181 -17.55 -5.15 -24.84
CA ARG A 181 -18.21 -5.74 -26.02
C ARG A 181 -17.20 -5.96 -27.15
N PHE A 182 -17.54 -6.86 -28.08
CA PHE A 182 -16.76 -7.11 -29.29
C PHE A 182 -15.29 -7.50 -29.02
N GLY A 183 -15.05 -8.24 -27.92
CA GLY A 183 -13.72 -8.73 -27.55
C GLY A 183 -12.77 -7.66 -27.04
N SER A 184 -13.28 -6.49 -26.65
CA SER A 184 -12.47 -5.42 -26.05
C SER A 184 -12.02 -5.80 -24.65
N GLU A 185 -10.90 -5.23 -24.21
CA GLU A 185 -10.40 -5.39 -22.84
C GLU A 185 -9.97 -4.04 -22.31
N PHE A 186 -10.75 -3.50 -21.38
CA PHE A 186 -10.50 -2.19 -20.79
C PHE A 186 -9.58 -2.31 -19.59
N VAL A 187 -8.46 -1.59 -19.61
CA VAL A 187 -7.49 -1.52 -18.51
C VAL A 187 -7.43 -0.09 -18.00
N THR A 188 -7.38 0.05 -16.67
CA THR A 188 -7.12 1.32 -15.99
C THR A 188 -5.63 1.45 -15.71
N VAL A 189 -5.03 2.55 -16.13
CA VAL A 189 -3.64 2.92 -15.81
C VAL A 189 -3.66 4.16 -14.94
N VAL A 190 -3.10 4.04 -13.74
CA VAL A 190 -3.02 5.14 -12.78
C VAL A 190 -1.58 5.44 -12.46
N ARG A 191 -1.23 6.74 -12.52
CA ARG A 191 0.10 7.26 -12.24
C ARG A 191 -0.04 8.43 -11.27
N VAL A 192 0.79 8.46 -10.24
CA VAL A 192 0.79 9.51 -9.21
C VAL A 192 2.21 9.97 -8.92
N ALA A 193 2.36 11.23 -8.56
CA ALA A 193 3.63 11.82 -8.16
C ALA A 193 3.39 13.02 -7.22
N ALA A 194 4.41 13.39 -6.46
CA ALA A 194 4.40 14.67 -5.74
C ALA A 194 4.92 15.79 -6.66
N LYS A 195 4.29 16.97 -6.59
CA LYS A 195 4.64 18.15 -7.41
C LYS A 195 5.73 18.99 -6.79
N GLU A 196 5.45 19.59 -5.63
CA GLU A 196 6.33 20.57 -4.98
C GLU A 196 6.85 20.07 -3.63
N THR A 197 5.98 19.42 -2.84
CA THR A 197 6.35 18.83 -1.56
C THR A 197 5.99 17.35 -1.53
N PRO A 198 6.72 16.51 -0.77
CA PRO A 198 6.35 15.10 -0.61
C PRO A 198 4.91 14.96 -0.11
N VAL A 199 4.18 14.01 -0.70
CA VAL A 199 2.79 13.72 -0.36
C VAL A 199 2.68 12.25 0.00
N ARG A 200 2.01 11.94 1.09
CA ARG A 200 1.65 10.56 1.42
C ARG A 200 0.23 10.30 0.91
N LEU A 201 0.03 9.17 0.22
CA LEU A 201 -1.25 8.80 -0.40
C LEU A 201 -1.80 7.56 0.29
N TRP A 202 -2.88 7.72 1.07
CA TRP A 202 -3.58 6.64 1.76
C TRP A 202 -4.68 6.02 0.91
N GLY A 203 -4.97 4.75 1.19
CA GLY A 203 -5.95 3.95 0.47
C GLY A 203 -5.33 3.12 -0.64
N TYR A 204 -4.01 2.97 -0.69
CA TYR A 204 -3.39 2.01 -1.59
C TYR A 204 -3.65 0.59 -1.10
N ASP A 205 -4.19 -0.26 -1.97
CA ASP A 205 -4.45 -1.66 -1.66
C ASP A 205 -3.24 -2.51 -2.01
N THR A 206 -2.55 -3.00 -0.99
CA THR A 206 -1.34 -3.80 -1.12
C THR A 206 -1.64 -5.30 -1.22
N SER A 207 -2.90 -5.71 -1.13
CA SER A 207 -3.30 -7.14 -1.07
C SER A 207 -2.94 -7.97 -2.30
N CYS A 208 -2.70 -7.34 -3.47
CA CYS A 208 -2.15 -8.05 -4.65
C CYS A 208 -0.64 -8.28 -4.60
N SER A 209 0.06 -7.58 -3.72
CA SER A 209 1.51 -7.64 -3.67
C SER A 209 1.88 -8.69 -2.64
N ILE A 210 2.69 -9.67 -3.06
CA ILE A 210 3.37 -10.59 -2.13
C ILE A 210 4.50 -9.80 -1.45
N ILE A 211 4.15 -8.71 -0.75
CA ILE A 211 5.08 -7.94 0.07
C ILE A 211 4.81 -8.37 1.49
N ASP A 212 5.79 -9.08 2.04
CA ASP A 212 5.91 -9.41 3.44
C ASP A 212 7.04 -8.51 4.00
N PRO A 213 6.78 -7.60 4.96
CA PRO A 213 5.53 -7.39 5.69
C PRO A 213 4.44 -6.67 4.87
N PRO A 214 3.14 -6.77 5.25
CA PRO A 214 2.05 -6.08 4.56
C PRO A 214 2.39 -4.61 4.41
N ALA A 215 2.52 -4.16 3.16
CA ALA A 215 2.89 -2.79 2.86
C ALA A 215 1.83 -1.82 3.39
N TYR A 216 2.34 -0.71 3.91
CA TYR A 216 1.63 0.43 4.45
C TYR A 216 0.38 0.76 3.59
N PRO A 217 -0.80 1.01 4.17
CA PRO A 217 -2.00 1.46 3.46
C PRO A 217 -1.79 2.82 2.79
N ASP A 218 -0.59 3.37 2.91
CA ASP A 218 -0.14 4.60 2.32
C ASP A 218 1.19 4.44 1.56
N ILE A 219 1.35 5.22 0.49
CA ILE A 219 2.60 5.29 -0.26
C ILE A 219 3.17 6.70 -0.10
N PRO A 220 4.45 6.85 0.32
CA PRO A 220 5.13 8.12 0.24
C PRO A 220 5.46 8.43 -1.23
N LEU A 221 4.97 9.56 -1.73
CA LEU A 221 5.27 10.08 -3.06
C LEU A 221 6.37 11.13 -2.96
N ILE A 222 7.43 10.92 -3.73
CA ILE A 222 8.60 11.78 -3.78
C ILE A 222 8.47 12.73 -4.98
N VAL A 223 8.97 13.95 -4.83
CA VAL A 223 8.92 14.97 -5.87
C VAL A 223 9.70 14.51 -7.10
N GLY A 224 9.02 14.53 -8.26
CA GLY A 224 9.63 14.15 -9.54
C GLY A 224 9.77 12.63 -9.78
N GLU A 225 9.31 11.79 -8.84
CA GLU A 225 9.24 10.34 -9.03
C GLU A 225 7.79 9.91 -9.27
N GLU A 226 7.60 9.15 -10.34
CA GLU A 226 6.28 8.68 -10.74
C GLU A 226 6.04 7.25 -10.24
N THR A 227 4.94 7.06 -9.53
CA THR A 227 4.49 5.76 -9.02
C THR A 227 3.26 5.31 -9.79
N ARG A 228 3.31 4.09 -10.33
CA ARG A 228 2.13 3.45 -10.94
C ARG A 228 1.33 2.72 -9.89
N LEU A 229 0.03 3.02 -9.78
CA LEU A 229 -0.89 2.30 -8.91
C LEU A 229 -1.54 1.14 -9.67
N VAL A 230 -1.71 -0.01 -9.00
CA VAL A 230 -2.27 -1.24 -9.58
C VAL A 230 -3.72 -1.43 -9.11
N PRO A 231 -4.71 -1.46 -10.02
CA PRO A 231 -6.12 -1.67 -9.68
C PRO A 231 -6.53 -3.13 -9.43
N ASP A 232 -5.62 -4.09 -9.53
CA ASP A 232 -5.92 -5.52 -9.78
C ASP A 232 -6.51 -6.32 -8.59
N CYS A 233 -6.73 -5.71 -7.42
CA CYS A 233 -6.99 -6.47 -6.18
C CYS A 233 -8.46 -6.53 -5.80
N ASN A 234 -9.14 -5.38 -5.84
CA ASN A 234 -10.52 -5.25 -5.42
C ASN A 234 -11.37 -4.76 -6.59
N GLU A 235 -12.56 -5.34 -6.72
CA GLU A 235 -13.56 -4.83 -7.65
C GLU A 235 -14.02 -3.47 -7.15
N SER A 236 -13.56 -2.43 -7.82
CA SER A 236 -13.87 -1.05 -7.49
C SER A 236 -14.41 -0.37 -8.74
N VAL A 237 -15.61 0.19 -8.60
CA VAL A 237 -16.26 1.05 -9.60
C VAL A 237 -15.73 2.48 -9.58
N GLY A 238 -14.77 2.74 -8.68
CA GLY A 238 -14.14 4.01 -8.34
C GLY A 238 -13.55 3.93 -6.94
N ARG A 239 -12.44 4.62 -6.68
CA ARG A 239 -11.71 4.52 -5.40
C ARG A 239 -11.42 5.91 -4.84
N LEU A 240 -11.61 6.05 -3.53
CA LEU A 240 -11.17 7.20 -2.76
C LEU A 240 -9.77 6.92 -2.21
N PHE A 241 -8.85 7.81 -2.58
CA PHE A 241 -7.56 7.94 -1.93
C PHE A 241 -7.60 9.19 -1.05
N TYR A 242 -6.67 9.26 -0.11
CA TYR A 242 -6.58 10.37 0.82
C TYR A 242 -5.17 10.91 0.86
N VAL A 243 -5.06 12.21 1.07
CA VAL A 243 -3.80 12.90 1.38
C VAL A 243 -4.03 13.75 2.61
N GLU A 244 -2.97 14.17 3.27
CA GLU A 244 -3.07 15.12 4.39
C GLU A 244 -3.84 16.38 3.98
N LYS A 245 -4.58 16.95 4.93
CA LYS A 245 -5.33 18.19 4.72
C LYS A 245 -4.42 19.27 4.14
N GLY A 246 -4.83 19.87 3.03
CA GLY A 246 -4.09 20.93 2.33
C GLY A 246 -3.00 20.43 1.39
N LYS A 247 -2.69 19.12 1.34
CA LYS A 247 -1.72 18.54 0.40
C LYS A 247 -2.31 18.11 -0.94
N SER A 248 -3.63 18.23 -1.11
CA SER A 248 -4.32 17.85 -2.35
C SER A 248 -3.75 18.55 -3.60
N GLY A 249 -3.35 19.82 -3.49
CA GLY A 249 -2.75 20.57 -4.61
C GLY A 249 -1.31 20.16 -4.99
N ASP A 250 -0.63 19.44 -4.10
CA ASP A 250 0.71 18.91 -4.30
C ASP A 250 0.71 17.52 -4.96
N LEU A 251 -0.45 16.85 -5.05
CA LEU A 251 -0.58 15.60 -5.77
C LEU A 251 -0.71 15.87 -7.28
N ALA A 252 0.19 15.29 -8.07
CA ALA A 252 -0.05 15.06 -9.50
C ALA A 252 -0.61 13.66 -9.68
N ALA A 253 -1.72 13.54 -10.39
CA ALA A 253 -2.34 12.25 -10.69
C ALA A 253 -2.86 12.21 -12.13
N ASN A 254 -2.68 11.07 -12.78
CA ASN A 254 -3.23 10.77 -14.09
C ASN A 254 -3.95 9.42 -14.03
N LEU A 255 -5.19 9.39 -14.49
CA LEU A 255 -6.00 8.19 -14.61
C LEU A 255 -6.38 8.05 -16.09
N ARG A 256 -6.01 6.92 -16.68
CA ARG A 256 -6.34 6.61 -18.07
C ARG A 256 -7.05 5.27 -18.20
N VAL A 257 -8.06 5.21 -19.04
CA VAL A 257 -8.75 3.97 -19.41
C VAL A 257 -8.46 3.67 -20.88
N MET A 258 -7.99 2.47 -21.18
CA MET A 258 -7.57 2.07 -22.53
C MET A 258 -8.13 0.69 -22.91
N ASP A 259 -8.48 0.50 -24.18
CA ASP A 259 -8.77 -0.81 -24.74
C ASP A 259 -7.47 -1.44 -25.26
N VAL A 260 -6.89 -2.37 -24.49
CA VAL A 260 -5.60 -3.01 -24.85
C VAL A 260 -5.72 -3.96 -26.02
N SER A 261 -6.93 -4.40 -26.38
CA SER A 261 -7.14 -5.24 -27.57
C SER A 261 -6.95 -4.47 -28.90
N ARG A 262 -6.89 -3.13 -28.83
CA ARG A 262 -6.81 -2.22 -29.99
C ARG A 262 -5.76 -1.13 -29.81
N GLU A 263 -4.72 -1.38 -29.02
CA GLU A 263 -3.69 -0.40 -28.63
C GLU A 263 -2.99 0.34 -29.80
N ALA A 264 -2.99 -0.26 -31.01
CA ALA A 264 -2.44 0.37 -32.21
C ALA A 264 -3.30 1.54 -32.74
N LEU A 265 -4.56 1.65 -32.31
CA LEU A 265 -5.53 2.64 -32.79
C LEU A 265 -5.77 3.76 -31.77
N ASP A 266 -5.62 3.47 -30.48
CA ASP A 266 -5.96 4.37 -29.39
C ASP A 266 -5.02 4.18 -28.20
N GLN A 267 -4.60 5.29 -27.60
CA GLN A 267 -3.77 5.32 -26.40
C GLN A 267 -4.60 5.43 -25.10
N GLY A 268 -5.93 5.43 -25.24
CA GLY A 268 -6.90 5.51 -24.16
C GLY A 268 -7.31 6.94 -23.83
N THR A 269 -8.30 7.03 -22.96
CA THR A 269 -8.98 8.26 -22.58
C THR A 269 -8.61 8.62 -21.17
N GLU A 270 -8.15 9.85 -20.98
CA GLU A 270 -7.92 10.39 -19.66
C GLU A 270 -9.25 10.66 -18.96
N ILE A 271 -9.39 10.15 -17.74
CA ILE A 271 -10.52 10.42 -16.85
C ILE A 271 -9.99 11.35 -15.76
N PRO A 272 -10.68 12.45 -15.44
CA PRO A 272 -10.19 13.36 -14.42
C PRO A 272 -10.11 12.66 -13.07
N VAL A 273 -8.99 12.89 -12.38
CA VAL A 273 -8.86 12.64 -10.95
C VAL A 273 -9.50 13.83 -10.22
N VAL A 274 -10.35 13.53 -9.25
CA VAL A 274 -11.28 14.52 -8.68
C VAL A 274 -10.86 14.83 -7.25
N HIS A 275 -10.44 16.07 -7.02
CA HIS A 275 -10.10 16.57 -5.71
C HIS A 275 -11.37 16.97 -4.94
N HIS A 276 -11.32 16.97 -3.60
CA HIS A 276 -12.46 17.35 -2.75
C HIS A 276 -13.16 18.66 -3.16
N SER A 277 -12.40 19.67 -3.57
CA SER A 277 -12.94 20.98 -3.99
C SER A 277 -13.74 20.95 -5.30
N GLN A 278 -13.72 19.85 -6.03
CA GLN A 278 -14.45 19.67 -7.30
C GLN A 278 -15.78 18.94 -7.12
N PHE A 279 -16.12 18.52 -5.89
CA PHE A 279 -17.43 17.97 -5.58
C PHE A 279 -18.44 19.12 -5.37
N ASP A 280 -19.70 18.86 -5.71
CA ASP A 280 -20.81 19.79 -5.52
C ASP A 280 -21.83 19.20 -4.53
N ASP A 281 -22.31 20.00 -3.58
CA ASP A 281 -23.27 19.54 -2.54
C ASP A 281 -24.73 19.56 -3.00
N GLN A 282 -25.02 20.18 -4.15
CA GLN A 282 -26.38 20.43 -4.60
C GLN A 282 -26.67 19.82 -5.96
N ARG A 283 -25.87 20.20 -6.97
CA ARG A 283 -26.18 19.87 -8.35
C ARG A 283 -24.96 19.82 -9.27
N ILE A 284 -25.01 18.90 -10.22
CA ILE A 284 -24.05 18.78 -11.30
C ILE A 284 -24.80 18.96 -12.62
N VAL A 285 -24.20 19.71 -13.56
CA VAL A 285 -24.76 19.92 -14.89
C VAL A 285 -23.75 19.50 -15.96
N LEU A 286 -24.11 18.51 -16.76
CA LEU A 286 -23.33 18.02 -17.89
C LEU A 286 -24.02 18.44 -19.19
N LEU A 287 -23.30 19.17 -20.04
CA LEU A 287 -23.84 19.76 -21.25
C LEU A 287 -23.41 18.97 -22.49
N GLY A 288 -24.26 18.97 -23.52
CA GLY A 288 -23.89 18.45 -24.83
C GLY A 288 -23.73 16.93 -24.90
N VAL A 289 -24.41 16.16 -24.04
CA VAL A 289 -24.33 14.69 -24.03
C VAL A 289 -24.93 14.13 -25.32
N PRO A 290 -24.13 13.50 -26.21
CA PRO A 290 -24.61 13.02 -27.50
C PRO A 290 -25.56 11.85 -27.32
N ILE A 291 -26.66 11.79 -28.06
CA ILE A 291 -27.65 10.70 -27.97
C ILE A 291 -27.76 9.90 -29.27
N ASP A 292 -26.81 10.07 -30.19
CA ASP A 292 -26.76 9.29 -31.41
C ASP A 292 -26.57 7.79 -31.09
N PRO A 293 -27.39 6.88 -31.66
CA PRO A 293 -27.38 5.45 -31.32
C PRO A 293 -26.09 4.71 -31.69
N ARG A 294 -25.18 5.33 -32.45
CA ARG A 294 -23.83 4.80 -32.68
C ARG A 294 -22.94 4.89 -31.44
N PHE A 295 -23.36 5.62 -30.41
CA PHE A 295 -22.65 5.76 -29.15
C PHE A 295 -23.48 5.19 -27.99
N ARG A 296 -22.80 4.71 -26.96
CA ARG A 296 -23.40 4.31 -25.68
C ARG A 296 -22.95 5.28 -24.61
N ASN A 297 -23.92 5.81 -23.88
CA ASN A 297 -23.65 6.69 -22.76
C ASN A 297 -23.84 5.91 -21.46
N THR A 298 -22.93 6.13 -20.53
CA THR A 298 -23.09 5.71 -19.15
C THR A 298 -22.75 6.89 -18.25
N LEU A 299 -23.75 7.39 -17.52
CA LEU A 299 -23.56 8.36 -16.44
C LEU A 299 -23.11 7.60 -15.20
N ARG A 300 -22.00 8.05 -14.59
CA ARG A 300 -21.51 7.56 -13.31
C ARG A 300 -21.58 8.68 -12.28
N ILE A 301 -22.09 8.36 -11.11
CA ILE A 301 -22.30 9.29 -10.01
C ILE A 301 -21.56 8.75 -8.79
N TYR A 302 -20.81 9.62 -8.13
CA TYR A 302 -20.01 9.32 -6.95
C TYR A 302 -20.39 10.26 -5.81
N GLY A 303 -20.44 9.75 -4.59
CA GLY A 303 -20.66 10.53 -3.38
C GLY A 303 -19.64 10.20 -2.30
N LEU A 304 -19.33 11.20 -1.45
CA LEU A 304 -18.39 11.04 -0.33
C LEU A 304 -19.05 10.56 0.98
N SER A 305 -20.38 10.49 1.04
CA SER A 305 -21.13 10.05 2.22
C SER A 305 -22.29 9.13 1.82
N ASN A 306 -22.92 8.50 2.82
CA ASN A 306 -24.12 7.69 2.66
C ASN A 306 -25.38 8.44 3.10
N ALA A 307 -25.37 9.77 3.07
CA ALA A 307 -26.47 10.61 3.53
C ALA A 307 -27.77 10.39 2.75
N PHE A 308 -27.67 9.94 1.49
CA PHE A 308 -28.80 9.65 0.62
C PHE A 308 -28.61 8.30 -0.08
N ASP A 309 -29.72 7.60 -0.34
CA ASP A 309 -29.78 6.32 -1.03
C ASP A 309 -30.05 6.45 -2.54
N HIS A 310 -30.32 7.67 -3.02
CA HIS A 310 -30.54 7.98 -4.44
C HIS A 310 -30.23 9.45 -4.76
N VAL A 311 -30.11 9.75 -6.06
CA VAL A 311 -30.10 11.10 -6.61
C VAL A 311 -31.16 11.25 -7.71
N ASN A 312 -31.58 12.49 -7.95
CA ASN A 312 -32.46 12.82 -9.06
C ASN A 312 -31.63 13.16 -10.29
N VAL A 313 -31.77 12.37 -11.35
CA VAL A 313 -31.14 12.62 -12.64
C VAL A 313 -32.20 13.16 -13.59
N THR A 314 -32.02 14.40 -14.04
CA THR A 314 -32.90 15.01 -15.05
C THR A 314 -32.26 14.92 -16.43
N VAL A 315 -32.91 14.25 -17.36
CA VAL A 315 -32.52 14.18 -18.78
C VAL A 315 -33.69 14.65 -19.62
N ASN A 316 -33.48 15.71 -20.43
CA ASN A 316 -34.54 16.28 -21.27
C ASN A 316 -35.86 16.58 -20.52
N ASN A 317 -35.76 17.15 -19.31
CA ASN A 317 -36.89 17.46 -18.41
C ASN A 317 -37.65 16.26 -17.85
N GLU A 318 -37.21 15.03 -18.11
CA GLU A 318 -37.69 13.83 -17.42
C GLU A 318 -36.77 13.54 -16.23
N ILE A 319 -37.36 13.20 -15.08
CA ILE A 319 -36.65 12.96 -13.83
C ILE A 319 -36.63 11.46 -13.54
N PHE A 320 -35.43 10.93 -13.32
CA PHE A 320 -35.16 9.56 -12.95
C PHE A 320 -34.57 9.53 -11.54
N GLN A 321 -35.07 8.65 -10.68
CA GLN A 321 -34.41 8.37 -9.40
C GLN A 321 -33.37 7.29 -9.60
N VAL A 322 -32.09 7.66 -9.46
CA VAL A 322 -30.96 6.76 -9.64
C VAL A 322 -30.47 6.32 -8.26
N PRO A 323 -30.53 5.01 -7.93
CA PRO A 323 -30.06 4.52 -6.65
C PRO A 323 -28.55 4.70 -6.52
N LEU A 324 -28.11 5.02 -5.29
CA LEU A 324 -26.70 5.04 -4.90
C LEU A 324 -26.41 3.85 -4.00
N HIS A 325 -25.50 2.99 -4.45
CA HIS A 325 -24.93 1.96 -3.61
C HIS A 325 -24.07 2.62 -2.52
N PRO A 326 -24.26 2.28 -1.24
CA PRO A 326 -23.51 2.88 -0.15
C PRO A 326 -22.04 2.42 -0.14
N PRO A 327 -21.12 3.22 0.41
CA PRO A 327 -19.75 2.82 0.69
C PRO A 327 -19.67 1.51 1.48
N THR A 328 -18.85 0.56 1.04
CA THR A 328 -18.55 -0.68 1.79
C THR A 328 -17.45 -0.49 2.82
N ASP A 329 -16.57 0.48 2.56
CA ASP A 329 -15.49 0.92 3.44
C ASP A 329 -15.20 2.40 3.15
N ARG A 330 -14.21 2.98 3.85
CA ARG A 330 -13.83 4.39 3.67
C ARG A 330 -13.19 4.68 2.31
N TYR A 331 -12.62 3.71 1.62
CA TYR A 331 -11.96 3.90 0.33
C TYR A 331 -12.89 3.71 -0.86
N THR A 332 -14.15 3.37 -0.60
CA THR A 332 -15.17 3.12 -1.61
C THR A 332 -16.17 4.28 -1.59
N PRO A 333 -16.33 5.03 -2.70
CA PRO A 333 -17.35 6.08 -2.76
C PRO A 333 -18.76 5.48 -2.82
N ALA A 334 -19.76 6.26 -2.44
CA ALA A 334 -21.14 5.95 -2.82
C ALA A 334 -21.22 5.99 -4.35
N TYR A 335 -21.94 5.07 -5.00
CA TYR A 335 -21.90 4.93 -6.45
C TYR A 335 -23.26 4.65 -7.09
N GLY A 336 -23.56 5.38 -8.16
CA GLY A 336 -24.76 5.19 -8.99
C GLY A 336 -24.43 5.18 -10.48
N VAL A 337 -25.28 4.50 -11.25
CA VAL A 337 -25.15 4.39 -12.71
C VAL A 337 -26.49 4.67 -13.37
N PHE A 338 -26.43 5.38 -14.49
CA PHE A 338 -27.59 5.62 -15.35
C PHE A 338 -27.21 5.44 -16.82
N GLU A 339 -28.00 4.65 -17.55
CA GLU A 339 -27.79 4.33 -18.97
C GLU A 339 -29.02 4.59 -19.85
N ASP A 340 -30.15 5.02 -19.26
CA ASP A 340 -31.44 5.17 -19.94
C ASP A 340 -31.57 6.51 -20.67
N PHE A 341 -30.63 6.79 -21.58
CA PHE A 341 -30.64 8.01 -22.39
C PHE A 341 -31.69 7.95 -23.51
N PRO A 342 -32.38 9.06 -23.82
CA PRO A 342 -33.39 9.09 -24.88
C PRO A 342 -32.76 8.93 -26.26
N LEU A 343 -33.49 8.32 -27.19
CA LEU A 343 -33.10 8.29 -28.61
C LEU A 343 -33.41 9.63 -29.30
N PRO A 344 -32.69 10.02 -30.37
CA PRO A 344 -32.93 11.30 -31.05
C PRO A 344 -34.35 11.47 -31.57
N ALA A 345 -34.98 10.36 -31.98
CA ALA A 345 -36.37 10.33 -32.44
C ALA A 345 -37.40 10.70 -31.35
N ALA A 346 -37.01 10.62 -30.07
CA ALA A 346 -37.85 10.99 -28.94
C ALA A 346 -37.76 12.50 -28.59
N LEU A 347 -36.85 13.26 -29.21
CA LEU A 347 -36.66 14.68 -28.92
C LEU A 347 -37.36 15.59 -29.94
N PRO A 348 -37.93 16.71 -29.49
CA PRO A 348 -38.32 17.80 -30.39
C PRO A 348 -37.08 18.35 -31.12
N SER A 349 -37.23 18.66 -32.41
CA SER A 349 -36.30 19.54 -33.15
C SER A 349 -34.94 18.97 -33.56
N GLY A 350 -34.82 17.69 -33.93
CA GLY A 350 -33.58 17.16 -34.53
C GLY A 350 -32.35 17.31 -33.61
N GLN A 351 -32.57 17.42 -32.30
CA GLN A 351 -31.52 17.51 -31.30
C GLN A 351 -30.78 16.17 -31.23
N ASN A 352 -29.45 16.23 -31.31
CA ASN A 352 -28.58 15.06 -31.17
C ASN A 352 -27.81 15.07 -29.84
N THR A 353 -28.10 16.02 -28.97
CA THR A 353 -27.47 16.16 -27.66
C THR A 353 -28.48 16.56 -26.59
N VAL A 354 -28.26 16.14 -25.35
CA VAL A 354 -29.06 16.52 -24.18
C VAL A 354 -28.20 17.15 -23.08
N SER A 355 -28.84 17.90 -22.19
CA SER A 355 -28.25 18.25 -20.90
C SER A 355 -28.66 17.23 -19.85
N VAL A 356 -27.73 16.82 -19.01
CA VAL A 356 -27.97 15.95 -17.85
C VAL A 356 -27.75 16.78 -16.59
N LYS A 357 -28.71 16.74 -15.67
CA LYS A 357 -28.56 17.33 -14.34
C LYS A 357 -28.61 16.22 -13.31
N VAL A 358 -27.71 16.25 -12.33
CA VAL A 358 -27.72 15.35 -11.17
C VAL A 358 -27.94 16.21 -9.94
N GLU A 359 -28.99 15.93 -9.17
CA GLU A 359 -29.39 16.74 -8.03
C GLU A 359 -29.59 15.87 -6.79
N VAL A 360 -29.05 16.33 -5.66
CA VAL A 360 -29.25 15.68 -4.36
C VAL A 360 -30.69 15.93 -3.89
N PRO A 361 -31.43 14.91 -3.41
CA PRO A 361 -32.81 15.11 -2.95
C PRO A 361 -32.92 16.12 -1.80
N HIS A 362 -33.83 17.10 -1.92
CA HIS A 362 -34.06 18.08 -0.86
C HIS A 362 -35.04 17.57 0.21
N LEU A 363 -34.51 17.19 1.39
CA LEU A 363 -35.25 16.81 2.60
C LEU A 363 -35.61 17.98 3.57
N GLY A 364 -35.92 19.19 3.07
CA GLY A 364 -36.31 20.33 3.92
C GLY A 364 -35.15 21.18 4.46
N ALA A 365 -35.36 21.87 5.59
CA ALA A 365 -34.54 23.01 6.06
C ALA A 365 -33.13 22.67 6.58
N VAL A 366 -32.85 21.40 6.92
CA VAL A 366 -31.52 20.92 7.33
C VAL A 366 -31.14 19.79 6.38
N GLN A 367 -30.22 20.06 5.45
CA GLN A 367 -29.69 19.04 4.54
C GLN A 367 -28.36 18.50 5.11
N PRO A 368 -28.21 17.18 5.27
CA PRO A 368 -26.87 16.62 5.39
C PRO A 368 -26.09 16.93 4.10
N SER A 369 -24.83 17.32 4.23
CA SER A 369 -23.95 17.50 3.06
C SER A 369 -23.66 16.13 2.45
N MET A 370 -23.88 16.04 1.13
CA MET A 370 -23.44 14.92 0.32
C MET A 370 -22.73 15.52 -0.89
N PRO A 371 -21.41 15.75 -0.79
CA PRO A 371 -20.63 16.19 -1.93
C PRO A 371 -20.68 15.07 -2.98
N ILE A 372 -21.19 15.41 -4.16
CA ILE A 372 -21.30 14.51 -5.30
C ILE A 372 -20.40 14.95 -6.45
N TRP A 373 -19.96 13.99 -7.24
CA TRP A 373 -19.31 14.22 -8.53
C TRP A 373 -19.82 13.20 -9.55
N ALA A 374 -19.94 13.60 -10.82
CA ALA A 374 -20.50 12.73 -11.85
C ALA A 374 -19.95 13.09 -13.22
N PHE A 375 -19.87 12.09 -14.10
CA PHE A 375 -19.47 12.29 -15.50
C PHE A 375 -20.17 11.28 -16.41
N VAL A 376 -20.26 11.60 -17.70
CA VAL A 376 -20.73 10.66 -18.72
C VAL A 376 -19.54 10.13 -19.50
N SER A 377 -19.45 8.80 -19.62
CA SER A 377 -18.61 8.15 -20.64
C SER A 377 -19.44 7.90 -21.89
N VAL A 378 -18.93 8.30 -23.05
CA VAL A 378 -19.51 8.07 -24.36
C VAL A 378 -18.63 7.07 -25.10
N THR A 379 -19.12 5.87 -25.37
CA THR A 379 -18.37 4.80 -26.05
C THR A 379 -18.88 4.60 -27.46
N ASN A 380 -18.00 4.65 -28.46
CA ASN A 380 -18.35 4.34 -29.84
C ASN A 380 -18.63 2.82 -30.01
N ASN A 381 -19.77 2.46 -30.63
CA ASN A 381 -20.17 1.07 -30.83
C ASN A 381 -19.24 0.29 -31.78
N GLU A 382 -18.60 0.95 -32.74
CA GLU A 382 -17.72 0.33 -33.72
C GLU A 382 -16.28 0.28 -33.22
N THR A 383 -15.73 1.44 -32.82
CA THR A 383 -14.30 1.55 -32.49
C THR A 383 -14.00 1.20 -31.03
N GLN A 384 -15.01 1.20 -30.16
CA GLN A 384 -14.86 1.06 -28.70
C GLN A 384 -14.04 2.18 -28.04
N HIS A 385 -13.74 3.24 -28.78
CA HIS A 385 -13.14 4.47 -28.26
C HIS A 385 -14.08 5.15 -27.27
N ILE A 386 -13.51 5.65 -26.17
CA ILE A 386 -14.22 6.32 -25.08
C ILE A 386 -13.94 7.82 -25.15
N THR A 387 -14.96 8.64 -24.97
CA THR A 387 -14.80 10.07 -24.64
C THR A 387 -15.58 10.38 -23.38
N THR A 388 -15.22 11.45 -22.67
CA THR A 388 -15.88 11.84 -21.42
C THR A 388 -16.51 13.22 -21.51
N ILE A 389 -17.58 13.41 -20.74
CA ILE A 389 -18.21 14.70 -20.49
C ILE A 389 -18.24 14.88 -18.99
N THR A 390 -17.49 15.86 -18.51
CA THR A 390 -17.26 16.12 -17.09
C THR A 390 -17.88 17.46 -16.69
N PRO A 391 -18.09 17.69 -15.39
CA PRO A 391 -18.47 19.01 -14.89
C PRO A 391 -17.35 20.02 -15.19
N ASN A 392 -17.72 21.30 -15.35
CA ASN A 392 -16.76 22.39 -15.54
C ASN A 392 -16.09 22.81 -14.24
#